data_AF-A0A7C1ANI1-F1
#
_entry.id   AF-A0A7C1ANI1-F1
#
_cell.length_a   1.000
_cell.length_b   1.000
_cell.length_c   1.000
_cell.angle_alpha   90.00
_cell.angle_beta   90.00
_cell.angle_gamma   90.00
#
_symmetry.space_group_name_H-M   'P 1'
#
loop_
_entity.id
_entity.type
_entity.pdbx_description
1 polymer ?
#
loop_
_entity_poly.entity_id
_entity_poly.type
_entity_poly.pdbx_seq_one_letter_code
_entity_poly.pdbx_strand_id
1 'polypeptide(L)'
;ALDKKIRNFDRIFQTSQARANRLGCYQSNFIFGRSLVRTPRCLRLNRKIEDARRQLALLQEQRAATRGGQSRRQSDLIAALSRAGCRTSYQQETRRRGGGRGFMSWFEEDFWDTAPRRGLETSRIESFATYRTLCVRSCDGYYFPVSFSALPSRFAQDLRKCQSRCAAPAELFVYRNPGEEPEQMVSADGRRAYSDQPNAWRYRKEYVKGCSCKAVEYNPSEIAAANEKAESGKGQKPGPGGAKFVDEKNKAKPAR
;
A
#
# COMPACT_ATOMS: atom_id res chain seq x y z
N ALA A 1 43.70 -4.40 2.96
CA ALA A 1 43.72 -5.29 4.14
C ALA A 1 42.33 -5.55 4.72
N LEU A 2 41.49 -4.52 4.91
CA LEU A 2 40.14 -4.63 5.49
C LEU A 2 39.20 -5.59 4.72
N ASP A 3 39.12 -5.47 3.39
CA ASP A 3 38.24 -6.34 2.59
C ASP A 3 38.63 -7.83 2.66
N LYS A 4 39.92 -8.14 2.87
CA LYS A 4 40.39 -9.52 3.06
C LYS A 4 39.88 -10.10 4.40
N LYS A 5 39.82 -9.28 5.44
CA LYS A 5 39.25 -9.66 6.75
C LYS A 5 37.74 -9.90 6.65
N ILE A 6 37.02 -9.00 5.96
CA ILE A 6 35.57 -9.15 5.71
C ILE A 6 35.28 -10.47 5.00
N ARG A 7 35.96 -10.75 3.88
CA ARG A 7 35.78 -12.01 3.14
C ARG A 7 36.09 -13.25 3.97
N ASN A 8 37.06 -13.17 4.87
CA ASN A 8 37.40 -14.28 5.76
C ASN A 8 36.26 -14.57 6.76
N PHE A 9 35.75 -13.54 7.43
CA PHE A 9 34.67 -13.69 8.39
C PHE A 9 33.33 -14.07 7.76
N ASP A 10 33.05 -13.56 6.56
CA ASP A 10 31.89 -13.97 5.77
C ASP A 10 31.94 -15.47 5.42
N ARG A 11 33.09 -15.98 4.97
CA ARG A 11 33.29 -17.41 4.74
C ARG A 11 33.09 -18.24 6.02
N ILE A 12 33.62 -17.78 7.16
CA ILE A 12 33.45 -18.46 8.45
C ILE A 12 31.97 -18.50 8.86
N PHE A 13 31.25 -17.39 8.68
CA PHE A 13 29.82 -17.30 8.95
C PHE A 13 29.02 -18.27 8.08
N GLN A 14 29.19 -18.20 6.75
CA GLN A 14 28.47 -19.05 5.81
C GLN A 14 28.72 -20.55 6.03
N THR A 15 30.00 -20.93 6.24
CA THR A 15 30.36 -22.34 6.49
C THR A 15 29.84 -22.84 7.84
N SER A 16 29.85 -22.00 8.87
CA SER A 16 29.30 -22.34 10.19
C SER A 16 27.78 -22.46 10.16
N GLN A 17 27.10 -21.58 9.44
CA GLN A 17 25.65 -21.62 9.25
C GLN A 17 25.22 -22.87 8.46
N ALA A 18 25.90 -23.18 7.35
CA ALA A 18 25.64 -24.38 6.58
C ALA A 18 25.83 -25.65 7.43
N ARG A 19 26.86 -25.69 8.27
CA ARG A 19 27.10 -26.80 9.20
C ARG A 19 26.02 -26.91 10.28
N ALA A 20 25.55 -25.78 10.83
CA ALA A 20 24.46 -25.76 11.80
C ALA A 20 23.13 -26.25 11.20
N ASN A 21 22.83 -25.86 9.95
CA ASN A 21 21.65 -26.33 9.23
C ASN A 21 21.72 -27.85 8.95
N ARG A 22 22.86 -28.35 8.45
CA ARG A 22 23.07 -29.79 8.18
C ARG A 22 22.96 -30.66 9.43
N LEU A 23 23.35 -30.13 10.58
CA LEU A 23 23.26 -30.82 11.87
C LEU A 23 21.90 -30.65 12.57
N GLY A 24 20.93 -29.99 11.93
CA GLY A 24 19.59 -29.81 12.49
C GLY A 24 19.57 -28.94 13.75
N CYS A 25 20.53 -28.02 13.90
CA CYS A 25 20.59 -27.16 15.10
C CYS A 25 19.45 -26.14 15.19
N TYR A 26 18.70 -25.92 14.10
CA TYR A 26 17.53 -25.05 14.06
C TYR A 26 16.28 -25.88 13.80
N GLN A 27 15.36 -25.89 14.75
CA GLN A 27 14.05 -26.50 14.60
C GLN A 27 13.06 -25.42 14.13
N SER A 28 12.39 -25.66 13.01
CA SER A 28 11.33 -24.77 12.52
C SER A 28 10.03 -25.11 13.23
N ASN A 29 9.60 -24.27 14.17
CA ASN A 29 8.30 -24.40 14.81
C ASN A 29 7.31 -23.52 14.03
N PHE A 30 6.21 -24.13 13.57
CA PHE A 30 5.19 -23.52 12.71
C PHE A 30 4.55 -22.23 13.28
N ILE A 31 4.67 -21.99 14.60
CA ILE A 31 4.05 -20.85 15.29
C ILE A 31 5.08 -19.85 15.87
N PHE A 32 6.33 -20.26 16.12
CA PHE A 32 7.33 -19.45 16.83
C PHE A 32 8.63 -19.19 16.03
N GLY A 33 8.64 -19.55 14.74
CA GLY A 33 9.81 -19.41 13.88
C GLY A 33 10.90 -20.46 14.16
N ARG A 34 12.15 -20.14 13.81
CA ARG A 34 13.30 -21.04 13.97
C ARG A 34 13.86 -20.95 15.38
N SER A 35 13.76 -22.03 16.16
CA SER A 35 14.32 -22.14 17.51
C SER A 35 15.65 -22.91 17.49
N LEU A 36 16.60 -22.51 18.34
CA LEU A 36 17.90 -23.19 18.47
C LEU A 36 17.74 -24.40 19.39
N VAL A 37 18.11 -25.59 18.89
CA VAL A 37 18.11 -26.82 19.68
C VAL A 37 19.20 -26.72 20.76
N ARG A 38 18.82 -26.91 22.02
CA ARG A 38 19.71 -26.76 23.19
C ARG A 38 20.63 -27.98 23.40
N THR A 39 21.40 -28.37 22.39
CA THR A 39 22.48 -29.36 22.55
C THR A 39 23.83 -28.66 22.74
N PRO A 40 24.77 -29.24 23.51
CA PRO A 40 26.11 -28.66 23.70
C PRO A 40 26.88 -28.43 22.38
N ARG A 41 26.61 -29.26 21.36
CA ARG A 41 27.19 -29.13 20.01
C ARG A 41 26.61 -27.93 19.26
N CYS A 42 25.29 -27.75 19.29
CA CYS A 42 24.61 -26.64 18.64
C CYS A 42 24.86 -25.31 19.33
N LEU A 43 24.92 -25.29 20.67
CA LEU A 43 25.26 -24.09 21.44
C LEU A 43 26.67 -23.57 21.11
N ARG A 44 27.64 -24.47 20.97
CA ARG A 44 29.02 -24.12 20.59
C ARG A 44 29.11 -23.56 19.16
N LEU A 45 28.35 -24.15 18.23
CA LEU A 45 28.24 -23.65 16.86
C LEU A 45 27.56 -22.28 16.81
N ASN A 46 26.50 -22.09 17.60
CA ASN A 46 25.79 -20.82 17.68
C ASN A 46 26.70 -19.70 18.20
N ARG A 47 27.49 -19.96 19.24
CA ARG A 47 28.49 -18.99 19.73
C ARG A 47 29.45 -18.54 18.62
N LYS A 48 29.99 -19.49 17.83
CA LYS A 48 30.88 -19.18 16.70
C LYS A 48 30.20 -18.34 15.61
N ILE A 49 28.92 -18.60 15.34
CA ILE A 49 28.12 -17.85 14.37
C ILE A 49 27.93 -16.41 14.85
N GLU A 50 27.56 -16.22 16.12
CA GLU A 50 27.40 -14.87 16.70
C GLU A 50 28.72 -14.11 16.79
N ASP A 51 29.83 -14.78 17.10
CA ASP A 51 31.17 -14.18 17.09
C ASP A 51 31.55 -13.66 15.70
N ALA A 52 31.32 -14.49 14.66
CA ALA A 52 31.60 -14.11 13.27
C ALA A 52 30.73 -12.93 12.81
N ARG A 53 29.44 -12.90 13.18
CA ARG A 53 28.54 -11.78 12.89
C ARG A 53 29.01 -10.47 13.52
N ARG A 54 29.36 -10.51 14.82
CA ARG A 54 29.85 -9.33 15.54
C ARG A 54 31.11 -8.76 14.90
N GLN A 55 32.04 -9.62 14.52
CA GLN A 55 33.28 -9.19 13.85
C GLN A 55 33.03 -8.65 12.44
N LEU A 56 32.08 -9.22 11.71
CA LEU A 56 31.69 -8.71 10.39
C LEU A 56 31.08 -7.30 10.49
N ALA A 57 30.20 -7.07 11.46
CA ALA A 57 29.57 -5.77 11.70
C ALA A 57 30.62 -4.68 12.01
N LEU A 58 31.56 -4.95 12.92
CA LEU A 58 32.65 -4.01 13.24
C LEU A 58 33.51 -3.67 12.02
N LEU A 59 33.82 -4.66 11.17
CA LEU A 59 34.60 -4.44 9.96
C LEU A 59 33.82 -3.67 8.88
N GLN A 60 32.51 -3.88 8.80
CA GLN A 60 31.62 -3.14 7.90
C GLN A 60 31.49 -1.68 8.34
N GLU A 61 31.36 -1.40 9.63
CA GLU A 61 31.37 -0.02 10.17
C GLU A 61 32.71 0.67 9.91
N GLN A 62 33.83 -0.02 10.15
CA GLN A 62 35.15 0.53 9.84
C GLN A 62 35.32 0.81 8.34
N ARG A 63 34.72 -0.03 7.48
CA ARG A 63 34.68 0.20 6.03
C ARG A 63 33.83 1.41 5.69
N ALA A 64 32.67 1.57 6.32
CA ALA A 64 31.79 2.73 6.11
C ALA A 64 32.48 4.04 6.56
N ALA A 65 33.19 4.01 7.69
CA ALA A 65 33.96 5.15 8.18
C ALA A 65 35.13 5.52 7.24
N THR A 66 35.83 4.51 6.69
CA THR A 66 36.97 4.74 5.78
C THR A 66 36.53 5.10 4.36
N ARG A 67 35.42 4.53 3.88
CA ARG A 67 34.94 4.68 2.49
C ARG A 67 33.92 5.81 2.33
N GLY A 68 33.31 6.26 3.42
CA GLY A 68 32.37 7.39 3.48
C GLY A 68 32.99 8.73 3.08
N GLY A 69 34.31 8.90 3.18
CA GLY A 69 35.00 10.12 2.73
C GLY A 69 35.21 10.22 1.21
N GLN A 70 35.48 9.10 0.54
CA GLN A 70 35.83 9.11 -0.89
C GLN A 70 34.60 9.08 -1.79
N SER A 71 33.58 8.28 -1.43
CA SER A 71 32.34 8.20 -2.22
C SER A 71 31.47 9.45 -2.07
N ARG A 72 31.48 10.11 -0.90
CA ARG A 72 30.76 11.38 -0.69
C ARG A 72 31.43 12.55 -1.42
N ARG A 73 32.76 12.68 -1.34
CA ARG A 73 33.50 13.69 -2.13
C ARG A 73 33.27 13.52 -3.64
N GLN A 74 33.23 12.29 -4.13
CA GLN A 74 32.97 12.02 -5.54
C GLN A 74 31.53 12.37 -5.94
N SER A 75 30.53 12.09 -5.08
CA SER A 75 29.15 12.49 -5.35
C SER A 75 28.94 14.01 -5.26
N ASP A 76 29.60 14.69 -4.31
CA ASP A 76 29.51 16.14 -4.14
C ASP A 76 30.15 16.87 -5.31
N LEU A 77 31.30 16.35 -5.80
CA LEU A 77 31.97 16.86 -6.99
C LEU A 77 31.11 16.67 -8.25
N ILE A 78 30.52 15.48 -8.45
CA ILE A 78 29.62 15.22 -9.58
C ILE A 78 28.38 16.12 -9.50
N ALA A 79 27.81 16.31 -8.31
CA ALA A 79 26.65 17.19 -8.10
C ALA A 79 26.98 18.68 -8.30
N ALA A 80 28.20 19.11 -7.96
CA ALA A 80 28.69 20.45 -8.24
C ALA A 80 28.89 20.68 -9.74
N LEU A 81 29.51 19.72 -10.43
CA LEU A 81 29.70 19.75 -11.89
C LEU A 81 28.36 19.76 -12.64
N SER A 82 27.38 18.98 -12.19
CA SER A 82 26.05 18.95 -12.82
C SER A 82 25.28 20.26 -12.66
N ARG A 83 25.46 20.97 -11.52
CA ARG A 83 24.88 22.30 -11.29
C ARG A 83 25.57 23.39 -12.09
N ALA A 84 26.88 23.27 -12.31
CA ALA A 84 27.66 24.18 -13.15
C ALA A 84 27.43 23.96 -14.66
N GLY A 85 26.61 22.98 -15.06
CA GLY A 85 26.32 22.70 -16.46
C GLY A 85 27.50 22.08 -17.23
N CYS A 86 28.55 21.62 -16.52
CA CYS A 86 29.71 20.98 -17.12
C CYS A 86 29.33 19.56 -17.59
N ARG A 87 28.90 19.46 -18.85
CA ARG A 87 28.74 18.22 -19.66
C ARG A 87 27.46 17.40 -19.43
N THR A 88 26.79 17.05 -20.52
CA THR A 88 25.53 16.28 -20.59
C THR A 88 25.65 14.82 -20.08
N SER A 89 26.86 14.27 -20.00
CA SER A 89 27.10 12.91 -19.51
C SER A 89 26.77 12.73 -18.02
N TYR A 90 27.07 13.72 -17.17
CA TYR A 90 26.81 13.63 -15.73
C TYR A 90 25.32 13.74 -15.38
N GLN A 91 24.53 14.45 -16.19
CA GLN A 91 23.08 14.55 -16.03
C GLN A 91 22.35 13.24 -16.38
N GLN A 92 22.93 12.41 -17.26
CA GLN A 92 22.41 11.05 -17.51
C GLN A 92 22.80 10.07 -16.41
N GLU A 93 23.94 10.28 -15.74
CA GLU A 93 24.42 9.42 -14.67
C GLU A 93 23.63 9.60 -13.37
N THR A 94 23.17 10.83 -13.06
CA THR A 94 22.22 11.06 -11.94
C THR A 94 20.84 10.46 -12.22
N ARG A 95 20.42 10.38 -13.48
CA ARG A 95 19.17 9.68 -13.89
C ARG A 95 19.32 8.16 -13.89
N ARG A 96 20.49 7.61 -14.27
CA ARG A 96 20.74 6.15 -14.21
C ARG A 96 20.97 5.64 -12.78
N ARG A 97 21.58 6.43 -11.90
CA ARG A 97 21.68 6.11 -10.45
C ARG A 97 20.34 6.24 -9.72
N GLY A 98 19.37 6.93 -10.32
CA GLY A 98 18.01 7.14 -9.80
C GLY A 98 16.92 6.25 -10.39
N GLY A 99 17.27 5.23 -11.18
CA GLY A 99 16.25 4.36 -11.79
C GLY A 99 16.83 3.35 -12.76
N GLY A 100 17.32 2.23 -12.23
CA GLY A 100 17.84 1.12 -13.02
C GLY A 100 17.15 -0.19 -12.66
N ARG A 101 16.12 -0.56 -13.43
CA ARG A 101 15.42 -1.84 -13.39
C ARG A 101 16.43 -3.00 -13.52
N GLY A 102 16.53 -3.89 -12.53
CA GLY A 102 17.34 -5.11 -12.60
C GLY A 102 17.06 -6.08 -11.45
N PHE A 103 16.96 -7.37 -11.79
CA PHE A 103 16.61 -8.54 -10.96
C PHE A 103 17.37 -8.70 -9.61
N MET A 104 18.42 -7.91 -9.35
CA MET A 104 19.23 -7.98 -8.13
C MET A 104 18.83 -6.99 -7.01
N SER A 105 17.78 -6.18 -7.20
CA SER A 105 17.27 -5.23 -6.18
C SER A 105 16.42 -5.88 -5.07
N TRP A 106 16.07 -7.17 -5.20
CA TRP A 106 15.10 -7.83 -4.30
C TRP A 106 15.70 -8.38 -3.00
N PHE A 107 17.02 -8.38 -2.82
CA PHE A 107 17.66 -9.09 -1.70
C PHE A 107 18.44 -8.21 -0.71
N GLU A 108 18.69 -6.91 -0.94
CA GLU A 108 19.69 -6.21 -0.10
C GLU A 108 19.39 -4.75 0.34
N GLU A 109 18.32 -4.06 -0.09
CA GLU A 109 18.22 -2.61 0.16
C GLU A 109 16.84 -2.11 0.63
N ASP A 110 16.27 -2.71 1.68
CA ASP A 110 15.06 -2.19 2.34
C ASP A 110 15.15 -2.06 3.88
N PHE A 111 16.33 -2.18 4.50
CA PHE A 111 16.40 -2.19 5.96
C PHE A 111 16.72 -0.83 6.63
N TRP A 112 17.19 0.21 5.93
CA TRP A 112 17.65 1.44 6.62
C TRP A 112 17.41 2.82 5.96
N ASP A 113 16.49 2.98 4.99
CA ASP A 113 16.14 4.32 4.46
C ASP A 113 14.68 4.69 4.76
N THR A 114 14.38 4.96 6.03
CA THR A 114 13.08 5.46 6.52
C THR A 114 12.94 6.98 6.36
N ALA A 115 13.27 7.52 5.19
CA ALA A 115 12.91 8.89 4.84
C ALA A 115 11.65 8.85 3.94
N PRO A 116 10.48 9.32 4.40
CA PRO A 116 9.29 9.31 3.57
C PRO A 116 9.51 10.26 2.39
N ARG A 117 9.67 9.70 1.19
CA ARG A 117 9.65 10.46 -0.07
C ARG A 117 8.26 11.08 -0.22
N ARG A 118 8.09 12.33 0.21
CA ARG A 118 6.89 13.11 -0.05
C ARG A 118 6.71 13.22 -1.57
N GLY A 119 5.64 12.63 -2.09
CA GLY A 119 5.23 12.79 -3.49
C GLY A 119 5.26 11.52 -4.35
N LEU A 120 5.61 10.35 -3.81
CA LEU A 120 5.19 9.10 -4.44
C LEU A 120 3.78 8.81 -3.91
N GLU A 121 2.73 8.98 -4.72
CA GLU A 121 1.45 8.33 -4.44
C GLU A 121 1.71 6.82 -4.43
N THR A 122 2.04 6.28 -3.26
CA THR A 122 2.24 4.85 -3.07
C THR A 122 0.88 4.21 -3.18
N SER A 123 0.63 3.58 -4.32
CA SER A 123 -0.52 2.71 -4.52
C SER A 123 -0.67 1.79 -3.32
N ARG A 124 -1.88 1.71 -2.75
CA ARG A 124 -2.20 0.77 -1.66
C ARG A 124 -2.30 -0.69 -2.13
N ILE A 125 -1.98 -0.97 -3.39
CA ILE A 125 -2.01 -2.33 -3.95
C ILE A 125 -0.66 -3.02 -3.77
N GLU A 126 -0.66 -4.06 -2.95
CA GLU A 126 0.46 -4.97 -2.75
C GLU A 126 0.43 -6.09 -3.81
N SER A 127 1.59 -6.39 -4.41
CA SER A 127 1.66 -7.36 -5.51
C SER A 127 1.38 -8.82 -5.10
N PHE A 128 1.57 -9.16 -3.81
CA PHE A 128 1.47 -10.53 -3.29
C PHE A 128 0.24 -10.77 -2.42
N ALA A 129 -0.59 -9.75 -2.23
CA ALA A 129 -1.83 -9.87 -1.47
C ALA A 129 -2.99 -10.31 -2.38
N THR A 130 -3.97 -10.97 -1.78
CA THR A 130 -5.25 -11.28 -2.42
C THR A 130 -6.27 -10.20 -2.12
N TYR A 131 -7.12 -9.91 -3.10
CA TYR A 131 -8.11 -8.85 -3.02
C TYR A 131 -9.50 -9.37 -3.34
N ARG A 132 -10.51 -8.75 -2.75
CA ARG A 132 -11.88 -8.79 -3.24
C ARG A 132 -12.08 -7.64 -4.22
N THR A 133 -12.66 -7.92 -5.37
CA THR A 133 -12.92 -6.94 -6.42
C THR A 133 -14.41 -6.62 -6.45
N LEU A 134 -14.73 -5.33 -6.42
CA LEU A 134 -16.09 -4.79 -6.39
C LEU A 134 -16.27 -3.85 -7.59
N CYS A 135 -17.37 -4.00 -8.31
CA CYS A 135 -17.76 -3.09 -9.37
C CYS A 135 -18.62 -1.98 -8.77
N VAL A 136 -18.18 -0.73 -8.89
CA VAL A 136 -18.82 0.44 -8.30
C VAL A 136 -19.39 1.32 -9.39
N ARG A 137 -20.69 1.61 -9.32
CA ARG A 137 -21.39 2.45 -10.27
C ARG A 137 -21.21 3.93 -9.91
N SER A 138 -20.91 4.77 -10.90
CA SER A 138 -20.56 6.18 -10.66
C SER A 138 -21.74 7.09 -10.33
N CYS A 139 -22.96 6.75 -10.77
CA CYS A 139 -24.14 7.62 -10.58
C CYS A 139 -24.69 7.63 -9.14
N ASP A 140 -24.50 6.56 -8.36
CA ASP A 140 -25.02 6.45 -7.00
C ASP A 140 -24.08 5.72 -6.01
N GLY A 141 -22.89 5.30 -6.46
CA GLY A 141 -21.92 4.59 -5.64
C GLY A 141 -22.32 3.15 -5.30
N TYR A 142 -23.39 2.60 -5.88
CA TYR A 142 -23.75 1.20 -5.62
C TYR A 142 -22.61 0.27 -6.05
N TYR A 143 -22.32 -0.74 -5.22
CA TYR A 143 -21.27 -1.71 -5.51
C TYR A 143 -21.74 -3.15 -5.40
N PHE A 144 -21.18 -4.01 -6.24
CA PHE A 144 -21.44 -5.45 -6.24
C PHE A 144 -20.16 -6.27 -6.51
N PRO A 145 -20.06 -7.51 -5.99
CA PRO A 145 -18.86 -8.31 -6.12
C PRO A 145 -18.61 -8.82 -7.54
N VAL A 146 -17.34 -8.80 -7.95
CA VAL A 146 -16.85 -9.40 -9.20
C VAL A 146 -16.08 -10.69 -8.90
N SER A 147 -15.09 -10.62 -8.01
CA SER A 147 -14.29 -11.77 -7.55
C SER A 147 -14.02 -11.70 -6.04
N PHE A 148 -14.05 -12.85 -5.38
CA PHE A 148 -13.84 -12.95 -3.93
C PHE A 148 -12.36 -13.09 -3.51
N SER A 149 -11.49 -13.48 -4.44
CA SER A 149 -10.04 -13.60 -4.25
C SER A 149 -9.34 -13.45 -5.61
N ALA A 150 -8.70 -12.30 -5.82
CA ALA A 150 -7.99 -11.96 -7.04
C ALA A 150 -6.62 -11.38 -6.71
N LEU A 151 -5.62 -11.74 -7.51
CA LEU A 151 -4.33 -11.07 -7.53
C LEU A 151 -4.42 -9.79 -8.39
N PRO A 152 -3.56 -8.78 -8.17
CA PRO A 152 -3.54 -7.55 -8.97
C PRO A 152 -3.45 -7.78 -10.48
N SER A 153 -2.79 -8.84 -10.92
CA SER A 153 -2.70 -9.24 -12.33
C SER A 153 -4.06 -9.52 -12.99
N ARG A 154 -5.12 -9.79 -12.21
CA ARG A 154 -6.48 -10.05 -12.71
C ARG A 154 -7.37 -8.81 -12.72
N PHE A 155 -6.95 -7.67 -12.16
CA PHE A 155 -7.80 -6.48 -12.05
C PHE A 155 -8.29 -5.97 -13.39
N ALA A 156 -7.44 -5.98 -14.43
CA ALA A 156 -7.86 -5.59 -15.78
C ALA A 156 -8.96 -6.49 -16.36
N GLN A 157 -8.94 -7.79 -16.06
CA GLN A 157 -10.00 -8.70 -16.48
C GLN A 157 -11.29 -8.45 -15.70
N ASP A 158 -11.19 -8.23 -14.40
CA ASP A 158 -12.34 -7.96 -13.55
C ASP A 158 -12.99 -6.60 -13.85
N LEU A 159 -12.20 -5.58 -14.23
CA LEU A 159 -12.73 -4.31 -14.72
C LEU A 159 -13.57 -4.50 -15.99
N ARG A 160 -13.11 -5.32 -16.94
CA ARG A 160 -13.90 -5.64 -18.13
C ARG A 160 -15.21 -6.35 -17.78
N LYS A 161 -15.19 -7.30 -16.84
CA LYS A 161 -16.41 -7.98 -16.36
C LYS A 161 -17.36 -7.00 -15.66
N CYS A 162 -16.83 -6.07 -14.89
CA CYS A 162 -17.60 -5.01 -14.23
C CYS A 162 -18.33 -4.16 -15.27
N GLN A 163 -17.59 -3.63 -16.25
CA GLN A 163 -18.14 -2.79 -17.31
C GLN A 163 -19.13 -3.53 -18.22
N SER A 164 -18.89 -4.81 -18.54
CA SER A 164 -19.81 -5.58 -19.37
C SER A 164 -21.14 -5.92 -18.68
N ARG A 165 -21.18 -5.84 -17.34
CA ARG A 165 -22.36 -6.19 -16.52
C ARG A 165 -23.24 -4.98 -16.20
N CYS A 166 -22.83 -3.77 -16.54
CA CYS A 166 -23.53 -2.56 -16.16
C CYS A 166 -23.62 -1.58 -17.34
N ALA A 167 -24.84 -1.17 -17.69
CA ALA A 167 -25.08 -0.11 -18.67
C ALA A 167 -24.62 1.27 -18.15
N ALA A 168 -24.83 1.55 -16.87
CA ALA A 168 -24.30 2.75 -16.24
C ALA A 168 -22.76 2.70 -16.11
N PRO A 169 -22.06 3.85 -16.17
CA PRO A 169 -20.62 3.88 -16.01
C PRO A 169 -20.22 3.31 -14.65
N ALA A 170 -19.29 2.36 -14.67
CA ALA A 170 -18.80 1.67 -13.49
C ALA A 170 -17.28 1.49 -13.53
N GLU A 171 -16.68 1.48 -12.34
CA GLU A 171 -15.25 1.34 -12.13
C GLU A 171 -14.98 0.19 -11.14
N LEU A 172 -13.80 -0.41 -11.24
CA LEU A 172 -13.36 -1.45 -10.32
C LEU A 172 -12.70 -0.84 -9.08
N PHE A 173 -13.22 -1.21 -7.91
CA PHE A 173 -12.59 -0.99 -6.63
C PHE A 173 -12.19 -2.32 -5.99
N VAL A 174 -11.19 -2.29 -5.12
CA VAL A 174 -10.61 -3.47 -4.50
C VAL A 174 -10.30 -3.21 -3.04
N TYR A 175 -10.38 -4.25 -2.22
CA TYR A 175 -9.91 -4.24 -0.84
C TYR A 175 -9.24 -5.58 -0.51
N ARG A 176 -8.29 -5.55 0.41
CA ARG A 176 -7.46 -6.70 0.78
C ARG A 176 -8.30 -7.76 1.49
N ASN A 177 -8.14 -9.01 1.07
CA ASN A 177 -8.79 -10.15 1.69
C ASN A 177 -7.72 -11.18 2.06
N PRO A 178 -7.51 -11.53 3.34
CA PRO A 178 -8.28 -11.10 4.52
C PRO A 178 -7.85 -9.73 5.09
N GLY A 179 -8.71 -9.16 5.95
CA GLY A 179 -8.33 -8.07 6.87
C GLY A 179 -8.93 -6.69 6.60
N GLU A 180 -9.50 -6.45 5.42
CA GLU A 180 -10.21 -5.21 5.11
C GLU A 180 -11.68 -5.46 4.78
N GLU A 181 -12.48 -4.40 4.87
CA GLU A 181 -13.91 -4.38 4.55
C GLU A 181 -14.20 -3.50 3.30
N PRO A 182 -15.38 -3.63 2.67
CA PRO A 182 -15.76 -2.84 1.49
C PRO A 182 -15.62 -1.33 1.67
N GLU A 183 -15.84 -0.80 2.88
CA GLU A 183 -15.67 0.62 3.20
C GLU A 183 -14.23 1.13 3.02
N GLN A 184 -13.25 0.23 3.09
CA GLN A 184 -11.82 0.55 2.95
C GLN A 184 -11.32 0.40 1.51
N MET A 185 -12.22 0.08 0.56
CA MET A 185 -11.82 -0.20 -0.80
C MET A 185 -11.24 1.02 -1.52
N VAL A 186 -10.35 0.72 -2.46
CA VAL A 186 -9.62 1.68 -3.27
C VAL A 186 -9.81 1.40 -4.74
N SER A 187 -9.63 2.39 -5.61
CA SER A 187 -9.61 2.16 -7.06
C SER A 187 -8.57 1.09 -7.42
N ALA A 188 -8.73 0.43 -8.57
CA ALA A 188 -7.83 -0.65 -8.98
C ALA A 188 -6.34 -0.24 -9.11
N ASP A 189 -6.05 1.06 -9.22
CA ASP A 189 -4.68 1.63 -9.18
C ASP A 189 -4.17 1.95 -7.76
N GLY A 190 -5.01 1.78 -6.75
CA GLY A 190 -4.72 1.98 -5.32
C GLY A 190 -4.66 3.42 -4.85
N ARG A 191 -5.07 4.40 -5.68
CA ARG A 191 -4.89 5.82 -5.40
C ARG A 191 -6.09 6.47 -4.72
N ARG A 192 -7.30 6.22 -5.22
CA ARG A 192 -8.52 6.86 -4.72
C ARG A 192 -9.25 5.95 -3.76
N ALA A 193 -9.61 6.46 -2.58
CA ALA A 193 -10.52 5.72 -1.72
C ALA A 193 -11.94 5.77 -2.29
N TYR A 194 -12.75 4.76 -2.00
CA TYR A 194 -14.18 4.81 -2.35
C TYR A 194 -14.88 6.01 -1.70
N SER A 195 -14.43 6.43 -0.51
CA SER A 195 -14.92 7.64 0.16
C SER A 195 -14.82 8.92 -0.66
N ASP A 196 -13.85 8.97 -1.56
CA ASP A 196 -13.55 10.16 -2.34
C ASP A 196 -14.36 10.21 -3.64
N GLN A 197 -15.18 9.19 -3.90
CA GLN A 197 -16.07 9.18 -5.05
C GLN A 197 -17.25 10.13 -4.82
N PRO A 198 -17.64 10.98 -5.81
CA PRO A 198 -18.68 12.00 -5.62
C PRO A 198 -20.03 11.48 -5.11
N ASN A 199 -20.42 10.27 -5.52
CA ASN A 199 -21.68 9.62 -5.16
C ASN A 199 -21.49 8.44 -4.19
N ALA A 200 -20.38 8.38 -3.46
CA ALA A 200 -20.13 7.30 -2.52
C ALA A 200 -21.29 7.15 -1.52
N TRP A 201 -21.75 5.90 -1.31
CA TRP A 201 -22.86 5.52 -0.44
C TRP A 201 -24.22 6.17 -0.74
N ARG A 202 -24.38 6.88 -1.86
CA ARG A 202 -25.65 7.56 -2.18
C ARG A 202 -26.81 6.57 -2.31
N TYR A 203 -26.56 5.40 -2.90
CA TYR A 203 -27.52 4.30 -3.00
C TYR A 203 -28.11 3.83 -1.66
N ARG A 204 -27.44 4.09 -0.53
CA ARG A 204 -27.93 3.75 0.81
C ARG A 204 -28.99 4.75 1.32
N LYS A 205 -29.02 5.97 0.75
CA LYS A 205 -29.86 7.08 1.20
C LYS A 205 -31.04 7.31 0.27
N GLU A 206 -30.82 7.19 -1.03
CA GLU A 206 -31.85 7.43 -2.03
C GLU A 206 -31.68 6.56 -3.26
N TYR A 207 -32.79 6.36 -3.97
CA TYR A 207 -32.79 5.71 -5.27
C TYR A 207 -32.67 6.76 -6.38
N VAL A 208 -31.57 6.70 -7.13
CA VAL A 208 -31.34 7.59 -8.28
C VAL A 208 -32.03 7.02 -9.51
N LYS A 209 -33.14 7.65 -9.93
CA LYS A 209 -33.87 7.25 -11.14
C LYS A 209 -32.96 7.30 -12.37
N GLY A 210 -33.03 6.28 -13.23
CA GLY A 210 -32.16 6.16 -14.40
C GLY A 210 -30.77 5.58 -14.12
N CYS A 211 -30.39 5.34 -12.86
CA CYS A 211 -29.11 4.75 -12.50
C CYS A 211 -29.25 3.22 -12.33
N SER A 212 -29.05 2.46 -13.42
CA SER A 212 -29.17 0.98 -13.42
C SER A 212 -28.04 0.29 -14.20
N CYS A 213 -27.76 -0.96 -13.83
CA CYS A 213 -26.93 -1.84 -14.65
C CYS A 213 -27.70 -2.48 -15.80
N LYS A 214 -29.03 -2.47 -15.76
CA LYS A 214 -29.87 -2.91 -16.88
C LYS A 214 -30.03 -1.78 -17.88
N ALA A 215 -29.80 -2.07 -19.16
CA ALA A 215 -29.86 -1.07 -20.23
C ALA A 215 -31.22 -0.35 -20.31
N VAL A 216 -32.33 -1.08 -20.14
CA VAL A 216 -33.69 -0.52 -20.19
C VAL A 216 -34.00 0.46 -19.06
N GLU A 217 -33.31 0.35 -17.94
CA GLU A 217 -33.49 1.21 -16.76
C GLU A 217 -32.43 2.33 -16.70
N TYR A 218 -31.41 2.29 -17.57
CA TYR A 218 -30.34 3.29 -17.59
C TYR A 218 -30.76 4.51 -18.42
N ASN A 219 -30.83 5.68 -17.77
CA ASN A 219 -31.19 6.93 -18.42
C ASN A 219 -30.33 8.10 -17.88
N PRO A 220 -29.36 8.61 -18.67
CA PRO A 220 -28.46 9.68 -18.23
C PRO A 220 -29.17 11.01 -17.97
N SER A 221 -30.26 11.31 -18.70
CA SER A 221 -31.02 12.55 -18.51
C SER A 221 -31.77 12.56 -17.17
N GLU A 222 -32.31 11.42 -16.75
CA GLU A 222 -32.95 11.30 -15.43
C GLU A 222 -31.92 11.40 -14.29
N ILE A 223 -30.71 10.86 -14.48
CA ILE A 223 -29.61 11.00 -13.51
C ILE A 223 -29.21 12.47 -13.37
N ALA A 224 -29.07 13.21 -14.48
CA ALA A 224 -28.73 14.63 -14.45
C ALA A 224 -29.78 15.45 -13.68
N ALA A 225 -31.08 15.25 -13.97
CA ALA A 225 -32.16 15.90 -13.24
C ALA A 225 -32.19 15.53 -11.75
N ALA A 226 -31.82 14.30 -11.38
CA ALA A 226 -31.68 13.89 -9.99
C ALA A 226 -30.49 14.57 -9.28
N ASN A 227 -29.40 14.83 -9.99
CA ASN A 227 -28.23 15.55 -9.45
C ASN A 227 -28.55 17.02 -9.19
N GLU A 228 -29.20 17.70 -10.14
CA GLU A 228 -29.60 19.11 -9.99
C GLU A 228 -30.52 19.33 -8.78
N LYS A 229 -31.50 18.43 -8.58
CA LYS A 229 -32.38 18.46 -7.41
C LYS A 229 -31.58 18.32 -6.11
N ALA A 230 -30.62 17.40 -6.06
CA ALA A 230 -29.77 17.19 -4.89
C ALA A 230 -28.87 18.41 -4.58
N GLU A 231 -28.43 19.14 -5.60
CA GLU A 231 -27.65 20.38 -5.45
C GLU A 231 -28.51 21.56 -4.98
N SER A 232 -29.72 21.70 -5.53
CA SER A 232 -30.67 22.75 -5.09
C SER A 232 -31.11 22.58 -3.62
N GLY A 233 -31.16 21.34 -3.11
CA GLY A 233 -31.51 21.05 -1.71
C GLY A 233 -30.40 21.34 -0.70
N LYS A 234 -29.13 21.44 -1.13
CA LYS A 234 -27.98 21.72 -0.25
C LYS A 234 -27.78 23.23 0.04
N GLY A 235 -28.57 24.10 -0.57
CA GLY A 235 -28.51 25.56 -0.39
C GLY A 235 -29.19 26.11 0.87
N GLN A 236 -29.96 25.29 1.60
CA GLN A 236 -30.63 25.75 2.83
C GLN A 236 -29.83 25.32 4.06
N LYS A 237 -28.88 26.16 4.48
CA LYS A 237 -28.34 26.08 5.85
C LYS A 237 -29.52 26.28 6.82
N PRO A 238 -29.75 25.40 7.80
CA PRO A 238 -30.61 25.75 8.93
C PRO A 238 -29.94 26.94 9.64
N GLY A 239 -30.57 28.11 9.55
CA GLY A 239 -30.18 29.26 10.38
C GLY A 239 -30.32 28.89 11.86
N PRO A 240 -29.59 29.56 12.76
CA PRO A 240 -29.66 29.29 14.19
C PRO A 240 -31.00 29.84 14.73
N GLY A 241 -32.08 29.11 14.48
CA GLY A 241 -33.40 29.37 15.02
C GLY A 241 -33.63 28.45 16.21
N GLY A 242 -33.58 29.01 17.42
CA GLY A 242 -33.71 28.28 18.67
C GLY A 242 -34.92 27.35 18.70
N ALA A 243 -34.65 26.08 18.97
CA ALA A 243 -35.69 25.11 19.30
C ALA A 243 -36.40 25.55 20.59
N LYS A 244 -37.62 26.06 20.47
CA LYS A 244 -38.56 26.11 21.59
C LYS A 244 -39.20 24.74 21.72
N PHE A 245 -38.75 23.98 22.72
CA PHE A 245 -39.46 22.84 23.25
C PHE A 245 -40.82 23.34 23.78
N VAL A 246 -41.92 22.82 23.24
CA VAL A 246 -43.25 22.99 23.83
C VAL A 246 -43.59 21.66 24.49
N ASP A 247 -43.59 21.67 25.83
CA ASP A 247 -43.97 20.52 26.63
C ASP A 247 -45.48 20.26 26.49
N GLU A 248 -45.81 19.13 25.85
CA GLU A 248 -47.16 18.59 25.74
C GLU A 248 -47.59 17.92 27.07
N LYS A 249 -47.74 18.74 28.13
CA LYS A 249 -48.33 18.34 29.40
C LYS A 249 -49.23 19.44 29.96
N ASN A 250 -50.35 19.69 29.30
CA ASN A 250 -51.61 20.11 29.93
C ASN A 250 -52.73 20.18 28.89
N LYS A 251 -53.33 19.03 28.57
CA LYS A 251 -54.62 18.99 27.88
C LYS A 251 -55.71 18.80 28.95
N ALA A 252 -56.30 19.91 29.39
CA ALA A 252 -57.51 19.87 30.20
C ALA A 252 -58.65 19.21 29.41
N LYS A 253 -59.35 18.26 30.04
CA LYS A 253 -60.56 17.61 29.49
C LYS A 253 -61.70 18.63 29.42
N PRO A 254 -62.54 18.60 28.36
CA PRO A 254 -63.75 19.41 28.33
C PRO A 254 -64.82 18.84 29.28
N ALA A 255 -65.43 19.71 30.08
CA ALA A 255 -66.62 19.41 30.86
C ALA A 255 -67.86 19.43 29.95
N ARG A 256 -68.83 18.57 30.27
CA ARG A 256 -70.20 18.59 29.74
C ARG A 256 -70.99 19.73 30.38
#